data_AF-A0AA44ULP6-F1
#
_entry.id   AF-A0AA44ULP6-F1
#
_cell.length_a   1.000
_cell.length_b   1.000
_cell.length_c   1.000
_cell.angle_alpha   90.00
_cell.angle_beta   90.00
_cell.angle_gamma   90.00
#
_symmetry.space_group_name_H-M   'P 1'
#
loop_
_entity.id
_entity.type
_entity.pdbx_description
1 polymer ?
#
loop_
_entity_poly.entity_id
_entity_poly.type
_entity_poly.pdbx_seq_one_letter_code
_entity_poly.pdbx_strand_id
1 'polypeptide(L)'
;MRGLFRRTPLEYPTGPLEGHKLAFPMLSADGTTAGFSGVTLGRAHVYRTVDDAVCAHGCRHACPSRWCDCGFYCFHTADDARELACAPEHQGAILLEVAVSGRFRRYELGLRYARQRVRTIRMRACRCGARVAVLADTGSGQHGWRRLEPVCLRCAGARPVLSAQRFAELAELTLLPDDVAAGPLTTPDDAAGFAEHPDPHGTEADDLIGDPVAAAGAVAVLTAEMALLQARLDEMARQLGRATARLDALEGRDLPAAEPGSEPDR
;
A
#
# COMPACT_ATOMS: atom_id res chain seq x y z
N MET A 1 16.58 -22.15 39.46
CA MET A 1 17.13 -22.10 38.09
C MET A 1 16.57 -20.85 37.39
N ARG A 2 17.36 -19.78 37.30
CA ARG A 2 16.96 -18.53 36.60
C ARG A 2 17.34 -18.67 35.14
N GLY A 3 16.35 -18.85 34.27
CA GLY A 3 16.54 -18.94 32.83
C GLY A 3 17.16 -17.65 32.28
N LEU A 4 18.27 -17.82 31.56
CA LEU A 4 18.99 -16.80 30.82
C LEU A 4 18.10 -16.25 29.70
N PHE A 5 17.31 -15.20 29.98
CA PHE A 5 16.81 -14.33 28.92
C PHE A 5 18.02 -13.63 28.31
N ARG A 6 18.52 -14.16 27.19
CA ARG A 6 19.54 -13.51 26.36
C ARG A 6 18.99 -12.13 25.98
N ARG A 7 19.45 -11.08 26.67
CA ARG A 7 19.13 -9.70 26.31
C ARG A 7 19.59 -9.50 24.86
N THR A 8 18.64 -9.25 23.96
CA THR A 8 18.95 -8.82 22.60
C THR A 8 19.88 -7.60 22.71
N PRO A 9 21.02 -7.56 22.00
CA PRO A 9 21.88 -6.39 22.00
C PRO A 9 21.05 -5.14 21.71
N LEU A 10 21.22 -4.11 22.54
CA LEU A 10 20.69 -2.79 22.21
C LEU A 10 21.54 -2.29 21.05
N GLU A 11 20.99 -2.34 19.84
CA GLU A 11 21.57 -1.67 18.68
C GLU A 11 21.47 -0.17 18.96
N TYR A 12 22.61 0.50 19.09
CA TYR A 12 22.71 1.95 19.22
C TYR A 12 23.24 2.51 17.91
N PRO A 13 22.38 3.08 17.05
CA PRO A 13 22.81 3.78 15.86
C PRO A 13 23.68 4.97 16.27
N THR A 14 24.81 5.15 15.62
CA THR A 14 25.74 6.27 15.85
C THR A 14 25.27 7.57 15.16
N GLY A 15 24.14 7.54 14.46
CA GLY A 15 23.50 8.68 13.80
C GLY A 15 22.02 8.40 13.49
N PRO A 16 21.27 9.38 12.96
CA PRO A 16 19.90 9.15 12.51
C PRO A 16 19.90 8.05 11.46
N LEU A 17 19.08 7.02 11.65
CA LEU A 17 18.88 6.01 10.61
C LEU A 17 18.05 6.66 9.51
N GLU A 18 18.44 6.47 8.25
CA GLU A 18 17.68 6.95 7.10
C GLU A 18 16.91 5.78 6.47
N GLY A 19 15.84 6.10 5.77
CA GLY A 19 15.09 5.10 5.03
C GLY A 19 14.09 5.71 4.06
N HIS A 20 13.43 4.83 3.32
CA HIS A 20 12.50 5.17 2.26
C HIS A 20 11.14 4.54 2.51
N LYS A 21 10.05 5.22 2.19
CA LYS A 21 8.72 4.62 2.29
C LYS A 21 7.72 5.27 1.36
N LEU A 22 6.60 4.58 1.14
CA LEU A 22 5.44 5.11 0.42
C LEU A 22 4.37 5.60 1.39
N ALA A 23 3.69 6.68 1.00
CA ALA A 23 2.52 7.18 1.70
C ALA A 23 1.57 7.91 0.76
N PHE A 24 0.29 7.94 1.10
CA PHE A 24 -0.65 8.83 0.42
C PHE A 24 -0.55 10.23 1.00
N PRO A 25 -0.41 11.28 0.16
CA PRO A 25 -0.43 12.65 0.61
C PRO A 25 -1.85 13.02 1.10
N MET A 26 -1.91 13.73 2.22
CA MET A 26 -3.16 14.11 2.87
C MET A 26 -3.18 15.63 3.12
N LEU A 27 -4.35 16.26 2.97
CA LEU A 27 -4.59 17.66 3.31
C LEU A 27 -5.70 17.73 4.36
N SER A 28 -5.52 18.55 5.39
CA SER A 28 -6.55 18.77 6.40
C SER A 28 -7.81 19.38 5.77
N ALA A 29 -8.97 19.12 6.36
CA ALA A 29 -10.25 19.58 5.81
C ALA A 29 -10.33 21.12 5.69
N ASP A 30 -9.63 21.84 6.57
CA ASP A 30 -9.49 23.31 6.57
C ASP A 30 -8.41 23.82 5.59
N GLY A 31 -7.67 22.93 4.93
CA GLY A 31 -6.61 23.27 3.97
C GLY A 31 -5.35 23.86 4.58
N THR A 32 -5.24 23.93 5.90
CA THR A 32 -4.14 24.61 6.58
C THR A 32 -2.93 23.73 6.81
N THR A 33 -3.07 22.40 6.66
CA THR A 33 -1.97 21.51 6.93
C THR A 33 -1.92 20.26 6.08
N ALA A 34 -0.69 19.83 5.78
CA ALA A 34 -0.42 18.59 5.10
C ALA A 34 -0.02 17.47 6.08
N GLY A 35 -0.16 16.24 5.60
CA GLY A 35 0.21 15.03 6.31
C GLY A 35 0.25 13.85 5.37
N PHE A 36 0.34 12.66 5.95
CA PHE A 36 0.52 11.42 5.19
C PHE A 36 -0.26 10.29 5.84
N SER A 37 -0.70 9.33 5.04
CA SER A 37 -1.22 8.05 5.54
C SER A 37 -0.43 6.89 4.95
N GLY A 38 -0.17 5.85 5.75
CA GLY A 38 0.59 4.69 5.28
C GLY A 38 -0.16 3.91 4.19
N VAL A 39 0.56 3.08 3.43
CA VAL A 39 -0.03 2.25 2.37
C VAL A 39 -0.53 0.88 2.86
N THR A 40 -0.07 0.42 4.03
CA THR A 40 -0.45 -0.88 4.63
C THR A 40 -1.29 -0.70 5.91
N LEU A 41 -0.88 -1.31 7.03
CA LEU A 41 -1.59 -1.26 8.32
C LEU A 41 -1.74 0.17 8.85
N GLY A 42 -0.74 1.02 8.62
CA GLY A 42 -0.76 2.43 9.04
C GLY A 42 -1.70 3.33 8.23
N ARG A 43 -2.49 2.80 7.29
CA ARG A 43 -3.44 3.59 6.50
C ARG A 43 -4.56 4.23 7.32
N ALA A 44 -4.86 3.66 8.49
CA ALA A 44 -5.95 4.11 9.37
C ALA A 44 -5.62 5.37 10.19
N HIS A 45 -4.39 5.88 10.09
CA HIS A 45 -3.97 7.09 10.79
C HIS A 45 -3.25 8.03 9.83
N VAL A 46 -3.61 9.32 9.88
CA VAL A 46 -2.83 10.38 9.26
C VAL A 46 -1.79 10.86 10.26
N TYR A 47 -0.54 10.93 9.83
CA TYR A 47 0.59 11.39 10.62
C TYR A 47 1.21 12.64 9.98
N ARG A 48 1.90 13.42 10.81
CA ARG A 48 2.60 14.63 10.40
C ARG A 48 4.02 14.33 9.91
N THR A 49 4.67 15.33 9.32
CA THR A 49 6.08 15.26 8.89
C THR A 49 6.98 14.78 10.02
N VAL A 50 6.79 15.27 11.24
CA VAL A 50 7.44 14.76 12.46
C VAL A 50 6.36 14.16 13.35
N ASP A 51 6.49 12.89 13.69
CA ASP A 51 5.46 12.20 14.47
C ASP A 51 6.00 10.97 15.21
N ASP A 52 5.26 10.55 16.23
CA ASP A 52 5.48 9.33 17.00
C ASP A 52 4.52 8.22 16.55
N ALA A 53 5.02 6.99 16.53
CA ALA A 53 4.25 5.84 16.13
C ALA A 53 3.23 5.48 17.21
N VAL A 54 1.97 5.43 16.82
CA VAL A 54 0.88 4.89 17.64
C VAL A 54 0.61 3.44 17.27
N CYS A 55 0.03 2.67 18.20
CA CYS A 55 -0.39 1.32 17.90
C CYS A 55 -1.64 1.37 17.00
N ALA A 56 -1.55 0.79 15.80
CA ALA A 56 -2.67 0.75 14.86
C ALA A 56 -3.89 -0.03 15.41
N HIS A 57 -3.66 -0.95 16.36
CA HIS A 57 -4.72 -1.70 17.04
C HIS A 57 -5.25 -1.00 18.30
N GLY A 58 -4.76 0.20 18.63
CA GLY A 58 -5.15 0.92 19.85
C GLY A 58 -4.62 0.32 21.16
N CYS A 59 -3.72 -0.66 21.09
CA CYS A 59 -3.16 -1.31 22.28
C CYS A 59 -2.21 -0.38 23.05
N ARG A 60 -2.20 -0.51 24.39
CA ARG A 60 -1.30 0.24 25.28
C ARG A 60 0.05 -0.45 25.40
N HIS A 61 0.98 -0.12 24.51
CA HIS A 61 2.39 -0.53 24.60
C HIS A 61 3.30 0.47 23.88
N ALA A 62 4.60 0.45 24.20
CA ALA A 62 5.58 1.25 23.47
C ALA A 62 5.76 0.73 22.03
N CYS A 63 5.66 1.61 21.04
CA CYS A 63 5.94 1.31 19.65
C CYS A 63 7.45 1.43 19.33
N PRO A 64 8.00 0.62 18.41
CA PRO A 64 7.44 -0.65 17.96
C PRO A 64 7.51 -1.70 19.09
N SER A 65 6.52 -2.60 19.14
CA SER A 65 6.52 -3.76 20.03
C SER A 65 6.97 -5.01 19.27
N ARG A 66 7.55 -6.01 19.95
CA ARG A 66 7.91 -7.29 19.33
C ARG A 66 6.69 -8.15 19.00
N TRP A 67 5.60 -7.93 19.73
CA TRP A 67 4.36 -8.72 19.68
C TRP A 67 3.24 -8.04 18.90
N CYS A 68 3.55 -6.92 18.24
CA CYS A 68 2.61 -6.16 17.44
C CYS A 68 3.34 -5.65 16.19
N ASP A 69 2.62 -5.46 15.11
CA ASP A 69 3.06 -4.85 13.85
C ASP A 69 2.96 -3.31 13.88
N CYS A 70 2.97 -2.70 15.07
CA CYS A 70 3.03 -1.26 15.25
C CYS A 70 4.43 -0.68 14.96
N GLY A 71 4.50 0.65 14.90
CA GLY A 71 5.68 1.38 14.47
C GLY A 71 5.52 1.87 13.03
N PHE A 72 6.11 3.01 12.72
CA PHE A 72 6.32 3.38 11.33
C PHE A 72 7.26 2.37 10.68
N TYR A 73 7.09 2.12 9.39
CA TYR A 73 7.94 1.24 8.61
C TYR A 73 8.62 2.03 7.48
N CYS A 74 9.90 1.76 7.25
CA CYS A 74 10.63 2.20 6.07
C CYS A 74 11.57 1.11 5.57
N PHE A 75 11.78 1.08 4.27
CA PHE A 75 12.78 0.29 3.58
C PHE A 75 14.17 0.90 3.77
N HIS A 76 15.20 0.07 3.61
CA HIS A 76 16.59 0.54 3.58
C HIS A 76 16.94 1.24 2.27
N THR A 77 16.33 0.85 1.16
CA THR A 77 16.63 1.39 -0.16
C THR A 77 15.40 2.04 -0.79
N ALA A 78 15.64 2.98 -1.70
CA ALA A 78 14.58 3.59 -2.49
C ALA A 78 13.97 2.58 -3.48
N ASP A 79 14.76 1.62 -3.96
CA ASP A 79 14.31 0.66 -4.98
C ASP A 79 13.29 -0.34 -4.41
N ASP A 80 13.49 -0.83 -3.19
CA ASP A 80 12.48 -1.66 -2.51
C ASP A 80 11.15 -0.91 -2.32
N ALA A 81 11.24 0.39 -2.01
CA ALA A 81 10.05 1.24 -1.89
C ALA A 81 9.36 1.47 -3.25
N ARG A 82 10.12 1.57 -4.34
CA ARG A 82 9.59 1.70 -5.69
C ARG A 82 8.97 0.41 -6.20
N GLU A 83 9.54 -0.74 -5.87
CA GLU A 83 8.96 -2.04 -6.18
C GLU A 83 7.57 -2.16 -5.57
N LEU A 84 7.41 -1.77 -4.30
CA LEU A 84 6.09 -1.70 -3.67
C LEU A 84 5.14 -0.75 -4.43
N ALA A 85 5.65 0.36 -4.98
CA ALA A 85 4.83 1.34 -5.70
C ALA A 85 4.28 0.81 -7.04
N CYS A 86 4.77 -0.31 -7.55
CA CYS A 86 4.24 -0.97 -8.73
C CYS A 86 2.84 -1.55 -8.49
N ALA A 87 2.49 -1.87 -7.24
CA ALA A 87 1.18 -2.40 -6.90
C ALA A 87 0.05 -1.38 -7.23
N PRO A 88 -1.02 -1.78 -7.93
CA PRO A 88 -2.09 -0.88 -8.33
C PRO A 88 -2.74 -0.11 -7.17
N GLU A 89 -2.88 -0.75 -6.01
CA GLU A 89 -3.42 -0.15 -4.78
C GLU A 89 -2.53 0.96 -4.20
N HIS A 90 -1.30 1.10 -4.69
CA HIS A 90 -0.35 2.14 -4.28
C HIS A 90 -0.18 3.21 -5.37
N GLN A 91 -1.00 3.15 -6.42
CA GLN A 91 -1.15 4.24 -7.38
C GLN A 91 -1.67 5.48 -6.64
N GLY A 92 -0.91 6.57 -6.73
CA GLY A 92 -1.17 7.81 -5.99
C GLY A 92 -0.38 7.97 -4.68
N ALA A 93 0.35 6.94 -4.23
CA ALA A 93 1.33 7.11 -3.17
C ALA A 93 2.59 7.84 -3.68
N ILE A 94 3.23 8.60 -2.80
CA ILE A 94 4.48 9.32 -3.06
C ILE A 94 5.62 8.69 -2.27
N LEU A 95 6.83 8.80 -2.82
CA LEU A 95 8.05 8.30 -2.20
C LEU A 95 8.56 9.34 -1.20
N LEU A 96 8.83 8.89 0.02
CA LEU A 96 9.34 9.69 1.12
C LEU A 96 10.75 9.24 1.48
N GLU A 97 11.65 10.18 1.72
CA GLU A 97 12.89 9.93 2.49
C GLU A 97 12.67 10.38 3.92
N VAL A 98 13.01 9.50 4.87
CA VAL A 98 12.76 9.70 6.29
C VAL A 98 14.04 9.58 7.10
N ALA A 99 14.20 10.46 8.08
CA ALA A 99 15.11 10.26 9.19
C ALA A 99 14.34 9.63 10.35
N VAL A 100 14.85 8.54 10.92
CA VAL A 100 14.15 7.74 11.92
C VAL A 100 14.94 7.68 13.22
N SER A 101 14.23 7.63 14.35
CA SER A 101 14.81 7.72 15.68
C SER A 101 13.96 7.02 16.74
N GLY A 102 14.49 6.97 17.96
CA GLY A 102 13.88 6.30 19.10
C GLY A 102 14.04 4.78 19.04
N ARG A 103 13.11 4.06 19.65
CA ARG A 103 13.11 2.59 19.60
C ARG A 103 12.94 2.13 18.16
N PHE A 104 13.72 1.14 17.74
CA PHE A 104 13.55 0.50 16.45
C PHE A 104 13.76 -1.00 16.53
N ARG A 105 13.37 -1.69 15.46
CA ARG A 105 13.71 -3.08 15.18
C ARG A 105 13.84 -3.27 13.68
N ARG A 106 14.72 -4.18 13.27
CA ARG A 106 14.71 -4.70 11.89
C ARG A 106 13.45 -5.52 11.67
N TYR A 107 12.87 -5.39 10.48
CA TYR A 107 11.64 -6.05 10.10
C TYR A 107 11.60 -6.15 8.58
N GLU A 108 11.49 -7.36 8.04
CA GLU A 108 11.47 -7.60 6.58
C GLU A 108 12.66 -6.92 5.87
N LEU A 109 12.39 -6.09 4.85
CA LEU A 109 13.38 -5.36 4.04
C LEU A 109 13.81 -4.03 4.66
N GLY A 110 13.50 -3.79 5.93
CA GLY A 110 13.66 -2.48 6.53
C GLY A 110 13.60 -2.42 8.04
N LEU A 111 13.09 -1.28 8.52
CA LEU A 111 13.04 -0.91 9.92
C LEU A 111 11.64 -0.55 10.34
N ARG A 112 11.26 -0.99 11.54
CA ARG A 112 10.16 -0.38 12.29
C ARG A 112 10.70 0.50 13.40
N TYR A 113 10.14 1.68 13.57
CA TYR A 113 10.69 2.68 14.50
C TYR A 113 9.60 3.52 15.18
N ALA A 114 9.99 4.14 16.29
CA ALA A 114 9.09 4.87 17.16
C ALA A 114 8.83 6.30 16.69
N ARG A 115 9.81 6.95 16.04
CA ARG A 115 9.70 8.34 15.62
C ARG A 115 10.29 8.56 14.23
N GLN A 116 9.61 9.36 13.42
CA GLN A 116 10.11 9.83 12.11
C GLN A 116 10.24 11.34 12.07
N ARG A 117 11.06 11.75 11.11
CA ARG A 117 10.90 12.99 10.36
C ARG A 117 10.95 12.69 8.86
N VAL A 118 9.89 13.02 8.14
CA VAL A 118 9.93 13.10 6.66
C VAL A 118 10.80 14.28 6.27
N ARG A 119 11.76 14.04 5.37
CA ARG A 119 12.73 15.05 4.92
C ARG A 119 12.40 15.55 3.53
N THR A 120 12.15 14.59 2.65
CA THR A 120 11.93 14.88 1.24
C THR A 120 10.79 14.03 0.70
N ILE A 121 10.19 14.52 -0.39
CA ILE A 121 9.22 13.77 -1.18
C ILE A 121 9.64 13.75 -2.65
N ARG A 122 9.34 12.64 -3.34
CA ARG A 122 9.32 12.54 -4.79
C ARG A 122 7.94 12.07 -5.24
N MET A 123 7.41 12.72 -6.26
CA MET A 123 6.15 12.33 -6.89
C MET A 123 6.45 11.43 -8.08
N ARG A 124 5.66 10.38 -8.24
CA ARG A 124 5.70 9.56 -9.45
C ARG A 124 5.07 10.32 -10.60
N ALA A 125 5.49 10.05 -11.83
CA ALA A 125 4.81 10.56 -13.02
C ALA A 125 3.30 10.25 -12.99
N CYS A 126 2.52 11.12 -13.62
CA CYS A 126 1.08 10.92 -13.76
C CYS A 126 0.81 9.62 -14.52
N ARG A 127 -0.32 8.96 -14.25
CA ARG A 127 -0.70 7.70 -14.93
C ARG A 127 -0.69 7.79 -16.46
N CYS A 128 -0.93 8.98 -17.03
CA CYS A 128 -0.86 9.22 -18.46
C CYS A 128 0.58 9.40 -19.01
N GLY A 129 1.60 9.25 -18.18
CA GLY A 129 3.01 9.45 -18.51
C GLY A 129 3.50 10.89 -18.37
N ALA A 130 2.61 11.88 -18.26
CA ALA A 130 2.99 13.28 -18.10
C ALA A 130 3.61 13.57 -16.73
N ARG A 131 4.45 14.62 -16.67
CA ARG A 131 4.97 15.14 -15.39
C ARG A 131 3.83 15.57 -14.47
N VAL A 132 4.04 15.34 -13.18
CA VAL A 132 3.09 15.80 -12.16
C VAL A 132 3.25 17.30 -11.98
N ALA A 133 2.12 17.98 -11.85
CA ALA A 133 2.09 19.42 -11.59
C ALA A 133 1.34 19.73 -10.29
N VAL A 134 0.36 18.89 -9.95
CA VAL A 134 -0.60 19.14 -8.87
C VAL A 134 -0.95 17.86 -8.14
N LEU A 135 -1.45 18.04 -6.92
CA LEU A 135 -2.08 17.03 -6.09
C LEU A 135 -3.59 17.28 -6.13
N ALA A 136 -4.34 16.42 -6.82
CA ALA A 136 -5.79 16.53 -6.95
C ALA A 136 -6.51 15.86 -5.78
N ASP A 137 -7.60 16.46 -5.28
CA ASP A 137 -8.49 15.83 -4.29
C ASP A 137 -9.10 14.56 -4.90
N THR A 138 -9.00 13.44 -4.19
CA THR A 138 -9.57 12.16 -4.64
C THR A 138 -11.07 12.04 -4.33
N GLY A 139 -11.65 13.00 -3.61
CA GLY A 139 -13.03 12.92 -3.11
C GLY A 139 -13.19 11.92 -1.96
N SER A 140 -12.08 11.39 -1.44
CA SER A 140 -12.03 10.40 -0.37
C SER A 140 -10.97 10.79 0.67
N GLY A 141 -10.93 10.08 1.79
CA GLY A 141 -9.98 10.40 2.84
C GLY A 141 -10.33 9.76 4.18
N GLN A 142 -9.96 10.44 5.25
CA GLN A 142 -10.23 10.07 6.63
C GLN A 142 -10.94 11.22 7.33
N HIS A 143 -11.49 11.00 8.52
CA HIS A 143 -12.16 12.06 9.26
C HIS A 143 -11.21 13.27 9.45
N GLY A 144 -11.61 14.44 8.95
CA GLY A 144 -10.81 15.67 8.99
C GLY A 144 -9.69 15.77 7.94
N TRP A 145 -9.56 14.80 7.02
CA TRP A 145 -8.45 14.72 6.07
C TRP A 145 -8.90 14.27 4.68
N ARG A 146 -8.51 15.03 3.66
CA ARG A 146 -8.67 14.71 2.24
C ARG A 146 -7.45 13.97 1.75
N ARG A 147 -7.64 12.87 1.04
CA ARG A 147 -6.56 12.21 0.31
C ARG A 147 -6.32 12.96 -0.99
N LEU A 148 -5.05 13.14 -1.33
CA LEU A 148 -4.64 13.74 -2.60
C LEU A 148 -3.96 12.70 -3.49
N GLU A 149 -3.98 12.94 -4.79
CA GLU A 149 -3.31 12.13 -5.80
C GLU A 149 -2.41 13.01 -6.70
N PRO A 150 -1.12 12.67 -6.87
CA PRO A 150 -0.22 13.39 -7.77
C PRO A 150 -0.61 13.14 -9.24
N VAL A 151 -0.95 14.21 -9.96
CA VAL A 151 -1.40 14.14 -11.36
C VAL A 151 -0.90 15.33 -12.18
N CYS A 152 -0.96 15.21 -13.51
CA CYS A 152 -0.81 16.35 -14.41
C CYS A 152 -2.11 17.17 -14.46
N LEU A 153 -2.04 18.43 -14.92
CA LEU A 153 -3.21 19.33 -15.00
C LEU A 153 -4.34 18.75 -15.87
N ARG A 154 -4.00 18.04 -16.95
CA ARG A 154 -4.99 17.40 -17.82
C ARG A 154 -5.77 16.30 -17.09
N CYS A 155 -5.07 15.45 -16.35
CA CYS A 155 -5.69 14.36 -15.59
C CYS A 155 -6.37 14.86 -14.31
N ALA A 156 -5.99 16.02 -13.76
CA ALA A 156 -6.73 16.64 -12.68
C ALA A 156 -8.17 16.98 -13.12
N GLY A 157 -8.34 17.46 -14.36
CA GLY A 157 -9.65 17.86 -14.88
C GLY A 157 -10.25 19.00 -14.05
N ALA A 158 -11.51 18.84 -13.63
CA ALA A 158 -12.22 19.81 -12.79
C ALA A 158 -12.04 19.60 -11.27
N ARG A 159 -11.21 18.62 -10.85
CA ARG A 159 -11.01 18.33 -9.43
C ARG A 159 -10.33 19.51 -8.73
N PRO A 160 -10.65 19.80 -7.45
CA PRO A 160 -9.85 20.71 -6.64
C PRO A 160 -8.39 20.24 -6.57
N VAL A 161 -7.45 21.17 -6.66
CA VAL A 161 -6.01 20.88 -6.72
C VAL A 161 -5.21 21.71 -5.74
N LEU A 162 -4.11 21.13 -5.27
CA LEU A 162 -3.04 21.80 -4.55
C LEU A 162 -1.75 21.67 -5.36
N SER A 163 -0.95 22.72 -5.49
CA SER A 163 0.36 22.57 -6.14
C SER A 163 1.29 21.68 -5.32
N ALA A 164 2.17 20.94 -5.99
CA ALA A 164 3.16 20.09 -5.32
C ALA A 164 4.06 20.90 -4.36
N GLN A 165 4.45 22.10 -4.79
CA GLN A 165 5.25 23.02 -3.98
C GLN A 165 4.50 23.49 -2.73
N ARG A 166 3.22 23.85 -2.85
CA ARG A 166 2.43 24.28 -1.70
C ARG A 166 2.23 23.16 -0.69
N PHE A 167 2.06 21.93 -1.15
CA PHE A 167 2.03 20.77 -0.26
C PHE A 167 3.34 20.61 0.51
N ALA A 168 4.49 20.74 -0.16
CA ALA A 168 5.81 20.67 0.48
C ALA A 168 6.01 21.77 1.53
N GLU A 169 5.54 22.99 1.26
CA GLU A 169 5.53 24.09 2.23
C GLU A 169 4.66 23.78 3.45
N LEU A 170 3.42 23.33 3.25
CA LEU A 170 2.49 22.96 4.32
C LEU A 170 2.98 21.77 5.16
N ALA A 171 3.83 20.93 4.58
CA ALA A 171 4.45 19.79 5.24
C ALA A 171 5.87 20.10 5.76
N GLU A 172 6.39 21.32 5.57
CA GLU A 172 7.73 21.74 6.01
C GLU A 172 8.85 20.78 5.57
N LEU A 173 8.84 20.40 4.29
CA LEU A 173 9.77 19.44 3.69
C LEU A 173 10.24 19.88 2.30
N THR A 174 11.23 19.17 1.77
CA THR A 174 11.76 19.45 0.44
C THR A 174 11.06 18.60 -0.63
N LEU A 175 10.50 19.25 -1.64
CA LEU A 175 10.11 18.58 -2.88
C LEU A 175 11.35 18.36 -3.74
N LEU A 176 11.62 17.10 -4.07
CA LEU A 176 12.66 16.74 -5.03
C LEU A 176 12.06 16.58 -6.43
N PRO A 177 12.89 16.60 -7.49
CA PRO A 177 12.42 16.32 -8.85
C PRO A 177 11.64 15.01 -8.94
N ASP A 178 10.73 14.94 -9.92
CA ASP A 178 9.90 13.76 -10.18
C ASP A 178 10.73 12.47 -10.18
N ASP A 179 10.14 11.40 -9.66
CA ASP A 179 10.79 10.10 -9.66
C ASP A 179 10.93 9.61 -11.11
N VAL A 180 12.18 9.44 -11.54
CA VAL A 180 12.49 8.92 -12.88
C VAL A 180 12.23 7.43 -12.86
N ALA A 181 11.53 6.92 -13.87
CA ALA A 181 11.33 5.48 -14.02
C ALA A 181 12.71 4.79 -14.06
N ALA A 182 12.97 3.90 -13.10
CA ALA A 182 14.13 3.03 -13.15
C ALA A 182 13.88 1.87 -14.12
N GLY A 183 14.92 1.41 -14.81
CA GLY A 183 14.85 0.26 -15.73
C GLY A 183 14.88 0.65 -17.22
N PRO A 184 14.67 -0.33 -18.12
CA PRO A 184 14.90 -0.16 -19.57
C PRO A 184 13.77 0.59 -20.30
N LEU A 185 12.83 1.20 -19.56
CA LEU A 185 11.72 1.94 -20.15
C LEU A 185 12.24 3.28 -20.70
N THR A 186 12.05 3.52 -21.99
CA THR A 186 12.46 4.77 -22.65
C THR A 186 11.37 5.82 -22.44
N THR A 187 11.75 7.09 -22.32
CA THR A 187 10.75 8.16 -22.39
C THR A 187 10.25 8.30 -23.84
N PRO A 188 9.07 8.89 -24.09
CA PRO A 188 8.62 9.19 -25.45
C PRO A 188 9.62 10.06 -26.23
N ASP A 189 10.33 10.96 -25.54
CA ASP A 189 11.36 11.82 -26.14
C ASP A 189 12.58 11.00 -26.58
N ASP A 190 12.96 9.99 -25.81
CA ASP A 190 14.05 9.05 -26.16
C ASP A 190 13.61 8.01 -27.20
N ALA A 191 12.30 7.73 -27.29
CA ALA A 191 11.73 6.77 -28.23
C ALA A 191 11.70 7.28 -29.68
N ALA A 192 11.99 8.57 -29.92
CA ALA A 192 12.09 9.14 -31.26
C ALA A 192 13.15 8.42 -32.13
N GLY A 193 14.11 7.72 -31.52
CA GLY A 193 15.08 6.86 -32.22
C GLY A 193 14.53 5.51 -32.71
N PHE A 194 13.33 5.10 -32.32
CA PHE A 194 12.67 3.91 -32.88
C PHE A 194 11.89 4.22 -34.18
N ALA A 195 11.84 5.49 -34.61
CA ALA A 195 11.08 5.94 -35.78
C ALA A 195 11.92 6.04 -37.07
N GLU A 196 13.02 5.29 -37.21
CA GLU A 196 13.77 5.18 -38.47
C GLU A 196 13.45 3.89 -39.23
N HIS A 197 12.30 3.89 -39.92
CA HIS A 197 12.15 3.37 -41.29
C HIS A 197 10.80 3.82 -41.88
N PRO A 198 10.76 4.89 -42.70
CA PRO A 198 9.63 5.12 -43.58
C PRO A 198 9.82 4.24 -44.82
N ASP A 199 9.16 3.09 -44.88
CA ASP A 199 8.99 2.36 -46.14
C ASP A 199 8.06 3.19 -47.05
N PRO A 200 8.47 3.54 -48.28
CA PRO A 200 7.73 4.48 -49.13
C PRO A 200 6.85 3.75 -50.14
N HIS A 201 5.93 2.89 -49.72
CA HIS A 201 4.87 2.38 -50.59
C HIS A 201 3.58 2.18 -49.80
N GLY A 202 2.63 3.08 -50.05
CA GLY A 202 1.39 3.19 -49.28
C GLY A 202 0.26 2.26 -49.71
N THR A 203 -0.84 2.40 -49.00
CA THR A 203 -2.21 2.34 -49.51
C THR A 203 -3.12 3.02 -48.49
N GLU A 204 -4.06 3.81 -48.98
CA GLU A 204 -5.17 4.37 -48.24
C GLU A 204 -6.19 3.29 -47.80
N ALA A 205 -7.06 3.72 -46.87
CA ALA A 205 -8.41 3.24 -46.53
C ALA A 205 -8.59 2.49 -45.21
N ASP A 206 -9.51 3.03 -44.41
CA ASP A 206 -10.49 2.41 -43.50
C ASP A 206 -10.19 1.00 -42.96
N ASP A 207 -10.13 0.87 -41.62
CA ASP A 207 -11.30 0.38 -40.87
C ASP A 207 -11.02 0.28 -39.36
N LEU A 208 -12.03 0.69 -38.59
CA LEU A 208 -12.20 0.41 -37.17
C LEU A 208 -12.52 -1.09 -36.98
N ILE A 209 -11.52 -1.95 -36.82
CA ILE A 209 -11.72 -3.30 -36.26
C ILE A 209 -10.67 -3.53 -35.19
N GLY A 210 -11.11 -3.54 -33.93
CA GLY A 210 -10.28 -3.88 -32.78
C GLY A 210 -9.64 -5.27 -32.96
N ASP A 211 -8.36 -5.35 -32.64
CA ASP A 211 -7.53 -6.54 -32.79
C ASP A 211 -8.19 -7.76 -32.09
N PRO A 212 -8.67 -8.77 -32.84
CA PRO A 212 -9.32 -9.96 -32.28
C PRO A 212 -8.36 -10.82 -31.46
N VAL A 213 -7.04 -10.68 -31.65
CA VAL A 213 -6.01 -11.40 -30.89
C VAL A 213 -5.88 -10.81 -29.48
N ALA A 214 -5.97 -9.48 -29.35
CA ALA A 214 -6.00 -8.80 -28.06
C ALA A 214 -7.28 -9.12 -27.27
N ALA A 215 -8.44 -9.22 -27.95
CA ALA A 215 -9.70 -9.62 -27.32
C ALA A 215 -9.68 -11.09 -26.85
N ALA A 216 -9.11 -12.01 -27.64
CA ALA A 216 -8.95 -13.40 -27.25
C ALA A 216 -8.01 -13.57 -26.05
N GLY A 217 -6.92 -12.79 -25.98
CA GLY A 217 -6.01 -12.76 -24.84
C GLY A 217 -6.68 -12.27 -23.56
N ALA A 218 -7.49 -11.20 -23.64
CA ALA A 218 -8.25 -10.69 -22.50
C ALA A 218 -9.29 -11.70 -21.98
N VAL A 219 -9.98 -12.40 -22.87
CA VAL A 219 -10.95 -13.46 -22.49
C VAL A 219 -10.25 -14.64 -21.81
N ALA A 220 -9.05 -15.03 -22.28
CA ALA A 220 -8.29 -16.11 -21.64
C ALA A 220 -7.82 -15.75 -20.22
N VAL A 221 -7.36 -14.51 -20.02
CA VAL A 221 -6.96 -14.01 -18.69
C VAL A 221 -8.17 -13.96 -17.74
N LEU A 222 -9.29 -13.41 -18.17
CA LEU A 222 -10.52 -13.36 -17.37
C LEU A 222 -11.04 -14.76 -17.02
N THR A 223 -10.92 -15.73 -17.94
CA THR A 223 -11.31 -17.12 -17.68
C THR A 223 -10.42 -17.77 -16.62
N ALA A 224 -9.11 -17.50 -16.66
CA ALA A 224 -8.17 -17.98 -15.65
C ALA A 224 -8.44 -17.36 -14.27
N GLU A 225 -8.75 -16.06 -14.22
CA GLU A 225 -9.11 -15.38 -12.97
C GLU A 225 -10.44 -15.93 -12.40
N MET A 226 -11.44 -16.17 -13.25
CA MET A 226 -12.71 -16.79 -12.83
C MET A 226 -12.49 -18.20 -12.26
N ALA A 227 -11.66 -19.02 -12.90
CA ALA A 227 -11.32 -20.36 -12.40
C ALA A 227 -10.62 -20.29 -11.03
N LEU A 228 -9.72 -19.31 -10.83
CA LEU A 228 -9.06 -19.11 -9.54
C LEU A 228 -10.06 -18.67 -8.44
N LEU A 229 -10.98 -17.77 -8.77
CA LEU A 229 -12.03 -17.33 -7.85
C LEU A 229 -12.97 -18.48 -7.47
N GLN A 230 -13.36 -19.31 -8.43
CA GLN A 230 -14.16 -20.51 -8.18
C GLN A 230 -13.44 -21.49 -7.25
N ALA A 231 -12.15 -21.78 -7.50
CA ALA A 231 -11.36 -22.64 -6.63
C ALA A 231 -11.25 -22.12 -5.18
N ARG A 232 -11.14 -20.79 -5.00
CA ARG A 232 -11.14 -20.16 -3.67
C ARG A 232 -12.49 -20.26 -2.99
N LEU A 233 -13.58 -20.06 -3.72
CA LEU A 233 -14.95 -20.20 -3.19
C LEU A 233 -15.22 -21.65 -2.75
N ASP A 234 -14.77 -22.64 -3.53
CA ASP A 234 -14.90 -24.05 -3.17
C ASP A 234 -14.10 -24.42 -1.91
N GLU A 235 -12.92 -23.84 -1.71
CA GLU A 235 -12.15 -24.03 -0.48
C GLU A 235 -12.86 -23.40 0.72
N MET A 236 -13.41 -22.19 0.57
CA MET A 236 -14.18 -21.54 1.63
C MET A 236 -15.43 -22.36 2.00
N ALA A 237 -16.15 -22.88 0.99
CA ALA A 237 -17.30 -23.75 1.21
C ALA A 237 -16.91 -25.03 1.97
N ARG A 238 -15.76 -25.64 1.63
CA ARG A 238 -15.23 -26.80 2.37
C ARG A 238 -14.80 -26.46 3.79
N GLN A 239 -14.22 -25.29 4.03
CA GLN A 239 -13.89 -24.83 5.38
C GLN A 239 -15.12 -24.60 6.24
N LEU A 240 -16.16 -23.96 5.69
CA LEU A 240 -17.44 -23.77 6.35
C LEU A 240 -18.09 -25.12 6.69
N GLY A 241 -18.14 -26.06 5.74
CA GLY A 241 -18.67 -27.40 6.00
C GLY A 241 -17.95 -28.13 7.13
N ARG A 242 -16.62 -28.03 7.21
CA ARG A 242 -15.83 -28.59 8.33
C ARG A 242 -16.13 -27.90 9.66
N ALA A 243 -16.33 -26.58 9.65
CA ALA A 243 -16.66 -25.82 10.85
C ALA A 243 -18.06 -26.16 11.38
N THR A 244 -19.05 -26.23 10.49
CA THR A 244 -20.42 -26.63 10.84
C THR A 244 -20.46 -28.06 11.39
N ALA A 245 -19.82 -29.02 10.73
CA ALA A 245 -19.76 -30.40 11.23
C ALA A 245 -19.06 -30.51 12.60
N ARG A 246 -18.09 -29.64 12.88
CA ARG A 246 -17.42 -29.57 14.19
C ARG A 246 -18.33 -28.97 15.25
N LEU A 247 -19.14 -27.96 14.92
CA LEU A 247 -20.15 -27.39 15.80
C LEU A 247 -21.24 -28.41 16.12
N ASP A 248 -21.79 -29.10 15.11
CA ASP A 248 -22.78 -30.15 15.29
C ASP A 248 -22.26 -31.29 16.18
N ALA A 249 -20.99 -31.65 16.04
CA ALA A 249 -20.34 -32.67 16.88
C ALA A 249 -20.06 -32.21 18.31
N LEU A 250 -20.04 -30.91 18.58
CA LEU A 250 -19.97 -30.36 19.93
C LEU A 250 -21.37 -30.29 20.55
N GLU A 251 -22.36 -29.81 19.80
CA GLU A 251 -23.76 -29.74 20.23
C GLU A 251 -24.37 -31.14 20.47
N GLY A 252 -24.01 -32.13 19.65
CA GLY A 252 -24.42 -33.53 19.83
C GLY A 252 -23.76 -34.26 21.01
N ARG A 253 -22.67 -33.72 21.59
CA ARG A 253 -22.06 -34.25 22.83
C ARG A 253 -22.73 -33.71 24.09
N ASP A 254 -23.52 -32.65 23.98
CA ASP A 254 -24.22 -32.02 25.10
C ASP A 254 -25.66 -32.55 25.30
N LEU A 255 -26.10 -33.54 24.50
CA LEU A 255 -27.34 -34.28 24.76
C LEU A 255 -27.07 -35.38 25.80
N PRO A 256 -27.69 -35.33 27.01
CA PRO A 256 -27.52 -36.39 28.00
C PRO A 256 -28.08 -37.71 27.45
N ALA A 257 -27.31 -38.79 27.64
CA ALA A 257 -27.77 -40.14 27.37
C ALA A 257 -29.09 -40.39 28.11
N ALA A 258 -30.14 -40.78 27.39
CA ALA A 258 -31.37 -41.24 28.00
C ALA A 258 -31.07 -42.40 28.95
N GLU A 259 -31.44 -42.25 30.21
CA GLU A 259 -31.25 -43.29 31.23
C GLU A 259 -32.01 -44.57 30.85
N PRO A 260 -31.43 -45.76 31.09
CA PRO A 260 -32.11 -47.02 30.86
C PRO A 260 -33.25 -47.19 31.88
N GLY A 261 -34.49 -47.09 31.38
CA GLY A 261 -35.70 -47.38 32.15
C GLY A 261 -35.76 -48.83 32.60
N SER A 262 -35.75 -48.99 33.92
CA SER A 262 -36.07 -50.15 34.76
C SER A 262 -37.13 -51.12 34.20
N GLU A 263 -36.81 -52.41 34.21
CA GLU A 263 -37.76 -53.53 34.30
C GLU A 263 -38.70 -53.37 35.50
N PRO A 264 -40.01 -53.65 35.35
CA PRO A 264 -40.86 -53.98 36.48
C PRO A 264 -41.08 -55.51 36.58
N ASP A 265 -40.76 -56.00 37.77
CA ASP A 265 -41.14 -57.28 38.37
C ASP A 265 -42.58 -57.74 38.02
N ARG A 266 -42.71 -58.99 37.56
CA ARG A 266 -43.82 -59.91 37.86
C ARG A 266 -43.55 -61.34 37.37
#